data_AF-A0A9D5X8R1-F1
#
_entry.id   AF-A0A9D5X8R1-F1
#
_cell.length_a   1.000
_cell.length_b   1.000
_cell.length_c   1.000
_cell.angle_alpha   90.00
_cell.angle_beta   90.00
_cell.angle_gamma   90.00
#
_symmetry.space_group_name_H-M   'P 1'
#
loop_
_entity.id
_entity.type
_entity.pdbx_description
1 polymer ?
#
loop_
_entity_poly.entity_id
_entity_poly.type
_entity_poly.pdbx_seq_one_letter_code
_entity_poly.pdbx_strand_id
1 'polypeptide(L)'
;MRKLAIATMSAAILTLGACDSAGPETETEAAAEDAEMQADIADEAADNATTEAEEQAMENQADALEDKADNLEDQADAEEGVLAQ
;
A
#
# COMPACT_ATOMS: atom_id res chain seq x y z
N MET A 1 13.77 -16.10 -11.87
CA MET A 1 14.21 -16.75 -10.62
C MET A 1 12.97 -16.88 -9.76
N ARG A 2 12.75 -18.04 -9.15
CA ARG A 2 11.62 -18.29 -8.23
C ARG A 2 11.74 -17.35 -7.03
N LYS A 3 11.22 -16.14 -7.17
CA LYS A 3 10.94 -15.27 -6.03
C LYS A 3 9.59 -15.75 -5.55
N LEU A 4 9.62 -16.64 -4.56
CA LEU A 4 8.45 -16.88 -3.73
C LEU A 4 8.00 -15.49 -3.28
N ALA A 5 6.83 -15.05 -3.74
CA ALA A 5 6.15 -13.87 -3.28
C ALA A 5 5.97 -14.02 -1.78
N ILE A 6 6.93 -13.48 -1.04
CA ILE A 6 6.74 -13.14 0.34
C ILE A 6 6.29 -11.69 0.26
N ALA A 7 5.04 -11.51 -0.15
CA ALA A 7 4.25 -10.36 0.23
C ALA A 7 4.14 -10.45 1.75
N THR A 8 5.15 -9.93 2.46
CA THR A 8 4.94 -9.50 3.84
C THR A 8 4.07 -8.26 3.77
N MET A 9 2.79 -8.46 3.43
CA MET A 9 1.71 -7.58 3.85
C MET A 9 1.80 -7.52 5.37
N SER A 10 2.56 -6.55 5.86
CA SER A 10 2.33 -5.99 7.17
C SER A 10 1.34 -4.84 7.00
N ALA A 11 0.27 -5.08 6.24
CA ALA A 11 -0.94 -4.27 6.33
C ALA A 11 -1.41 -4.42 7.78
N ALA A 12 -1.04 -3.44 8.59
CA ALA A 12 -1.45 -3.36 9.98
C ALA A 12 -2.97 -3.43 9.96
N ILE A 13 -3.49 -4.53 10.51
CA ILE A 13 -4.92 -4.82 10.61
C ILE A 13 -5.59 -3.63 11.29
N LEU A 14 -6.24 -2.75 10.50
CA LEU A 14 -7.02 -1.60 10.97
C LEU A 14 -8.34 -2.00 11.64
N THR A 15 -8.39 -3.15 12.33
CA THR A 15 -9.60 -3.63 13.01
C THR A 15 -9.45 -3.86 14.50
N LEU A 16 -8.67 -3.02 15.20
CA LEU A 16 -8.83 -2.90 16.65
C LEU A 16 -9.38 -1.53 17.02
N GLY A 17 -10.68 -1.37 16.80
CA GLY A 17 -11.45 -0.27 17.40
C GLY A 17 -11.07 -0.13 18.87
N ALA A 18 -10.53 1.03 19.21
CA ALA A 18 -10.09 1.50 20.53
C ALA A 18 -8.60 1.33 20.95
N CYS A 19 -7.63 1.07 20.06
CA CYS A 19 -6.22 1.27 20.44
C CYS A 19 -5.25 1.67 19.30
N ASP A 20 -5.67 2.54 18.39
CA ASP A 20 -4.81 3.63 17.89
C ASP A 20 -5.72 4.66 17.22
N SER A 21 -5.61 5.93 17.59
CA SER A 21 -6.63 6.97 17.38
C SER A 21 -6.14 8.08 16.45
N ALA A 22 -5.34 7.73 15.47
CA ALA A 22 -4.91 8.61 14.41
C ALA A 22 -5.49 8.01 13.11
N GLY A 23 -6.50 8.65 12.53
CA GLY A 23 -6.70 8.47 11.09
C GLY A 23 -5.55 9.15 10.34
N PRO A 24 -5.53 9.15 9.00
CA PRO A 24 -4.46 9.82 8.26
C PRO A 24 -4.30 11.26 8.77
N GLU A 25 -3.08 11.60 9.20
CA GLU A 25 -2.75 12.88 9.83
C GLU A 25 -2.70 13.99 8.76
N THR A 26 -2.52 13.61 7.49
CA THR A 26 -2.53 14.51 6.32
C THR A 26 -3.40 13.99 5.16
N GLU A 27 -3.81 14.87 4.24
CA GLU A 27 -4.47 14.44 2.99
C GLU A 27 -3.55 13.57 2.13
N THR A 28 -2.24 13.79 2.24
CA THR A 28 -1.20 13.02 1.54
C THR A 28 -1.11 11.59 2.06
N GLU A 29 -1.19 11.40 3.38
CA GLU A 29 -1.23 10.08 4.02
C GLU A 29 -2.50 9.32 3.64
N ALA A 30 -3.67 10.00 3.62
CA ALA A 30 -4.90 9.39 3.14
C ALA A 30 -4.81 8.94 1.66
N ALA A 31 -4.03 9.65 0.84
CA ALA A 31 -3.78 9.27 -0.54
C ALA A 31 -2.76 8.12 -0.67
N ALA A 32 -1.81 8.00 0.28
CA ALA A 32 -0.91 6.85 0.38
C ALA A 32 -1.71 5.59 0.73
N GLU A 33 -2.57 5.66 1.76
CA GLU A 33 -3.45 4.55 2.16
C GLU A 33 -4.38 4.07 1.03
N ASP A 34 -4.96 4.99 0.25
CA ASP A 34 -5.77 4.64 -0.92
C ASP A 34 -4.96 3.96 -2.04
N ALA A 35 -3.69 4.37 -2.22
CA ALA A 35 -2.80 3.74 -3.18
C ALA A 35 -2.38 2.33 -2.73
N GLU A 36 -2.06 2.13 -1.46
CA GLU A 36 -1.78 0.81 -0.88
C GLU A 36 -2.99 -0.12 -1.01
N MET A 37 -4.19 0.35 -0.66
CA MET A 37 -5.40 -0.47 -0.79
C MET A 37 -5.65 -0.91 -2.23
N GLN A 38 -5.33 -0.06 -3.21
CA GLN A 38 -5.43 -0.43 -4.62
C GLN A 38 -4.33 -1.41 -5.04
N ALA A 39 -3.11 -1.29 -4.49
CA ALA A 39 -2.03 -2.24 -4.70
C ALA A 39 -2.43 -3.62 -4.17
N ASP A 40 -2.95 -3.69 -2.95
CA ASP A 40 -3.45 -4.90 -2.31
C ASP A 40 -4.53 -5.60 -3.15
N ILE A 41 -5.48 -4.83 -3.70
CA ILE A 41 -6.52 -5.38 -4.58
C ILE A 41 -5.91 -5.94 -5.87
N ALA A 42 -4.90 -5.27 -6.43
CA ALA A 42 -4.22 -5.73 -7.64
C ALA A 42 -3.39 -6.99 -7.38
N ASP A 43 -2.72 -7.09 -6.23
CA ASP A 43 -1.95 -8.25 -5.80
C ASP A 43 -2.86 -9.46 -5.53
N GLU A 44 -3.97 -9.26 -4.81
CA GLU A 44 -4.96 -10.32 -4.58
C GLU A 44 -5.65 -10.76 -5.88
N ALA A 45 -5.80 -9.86 -6.86
CA ALA A 45 -6.27 -10.22 -8.19
C ALA A 45 -5.22 -11.02 -8.98
N ALA A 46 -3.93 -10.68 -8.83
CA ALA A 46 -2.82 -11.42 -9.42
C ALA A 46 -2.76 -12.86 -8.90
N ASP A 47 -2.90 -13.05 -7.58
CA ASP A 47 -2.97 -14.36 -6.91
C ASP A 47 -4.11 -15.25 -7.44
N ASN A 48 -5.18 -14.64 -7.94
CA ASN A 48 -6.34 -15.33 -8.48
C ASN A 48 -6.32 -15.43 -10.03
N ALA A 49 -5.28 -14.93 -10.69
CA ALA A 49 -5.18 -14.93 -12.14
C ALA A 49 -5.07 -16.36 -12.70
N THR A 50 -5.67 -16.58 -13.87
CA THR A 50 -5.71 -17.92 -14.49
C THR A 50 -4.52 -18.22 -15.39
N THR A 51 -3.71 -17.19 -15.67
CA THR A 51 -2.54 -17.28 -16.53
C THR A 51 -1.39 -16.44 -15.96
N GLU A 52 -0.16 -16.90 -16.16
CA GLU A 52 1.06 -16.18 -15.74
C GLU A 52 1.17 -14.78 -16.35
N ALA A 53 0.61 -14.57 -17.54
CA ALA A 53 0.64 -13.27 -18.22
C ALA A 53 -0.34 -12.27 -17.57
N GLU A 54 -1.47 -12.74 -17.05
CA GLU A 54 -2.42 -11.91 -16.30
C GLU A 54 -1.89 -11.61 -14.90
N GLU A 55 -1.37 -12.62 -14.21
CA GLU A 55 -0.69 -12.49 -12.90
C GLU A 55 0.39 -11.41 -12.99
N GLN A 56 1.33 -11.55 -13.93
CA GLN A 56 2.43 -10.59 -14.09
C GLN A 56 1.95 -9.19 -14.49
N ALA A 57 0.85 -9.05 -15.23
CA ALA A 57 0.32 -7.73 -15.55
C ALA A 57 -0.27 -7.03 -14.31
N MET A 58 -0.92 -7.80 -13.42
CA MET A 58 -1.50 -7.30 -12.18
C MET A 58 -0.44 -7.06 -11.11
N GLU A 59 0.57 -7.93 -10.97
CA GLU A 59 1.74 -7.70 -10.12
C GLU A 59 2.47 -6.40 -10.52
N ASN A 60 2.74 -6.19 -11.81
CA ASN A 60 3.36 -4.94 -12.27
C ASN A 60 2.50 -3.70 -11.98
N GLN A 61 1.17 -3.86 -11.88
CA GLN A 61 0.27 -2.78 -11.50
C GLN A 61 0.31 -2.54 -9.98
N ALA A 62 0.34 -3.59 -9.18
CA ALA A 62 0.51 -3.53 -7.73
C ALA A 62 1.83 -2.83 -7.37
N ASP A 63 2.96 -3.27 -7.97
CA ASP A 63 4.29 -2.66 -7.78
C ASP A 63 4.25 -1.14 -8.08
N ALA A 64 3.59 -0.73 -9.15
CA ALA A 64 3.49 0.70 -9.51
C ALA A 64 2.63 1.52 -8.55
N LEU A 65 1.68 0.88 -7.87
CA LEU A 65 0.82 1.52 -6.86
C LEU A 65 1.54 1.57 -5.50
N GLU A 66 2.29 0.54 -5.14
CA GLU A 66 3.16 0.50 -3.96
C GLU A 66 4.25 1.59 -4.07
N ASP A 67 4.96 1.65 -5.21
CA ASP A 67 5.93 2.73 -5.49
C ASP A 67 5.29 4.13 -5.34
N LYS A 68 4.01 4.28 -5.73
CA LYS A 68 3.29 5.55 -5.60
C LYS A 68 2.93 5.82 -4.14
N ALA A 69 2.51 4.81 -3.39
CA ALA A 69 2.20 4.92 -1.97
C ALA A 69 3.43 5.33 -1.18
N ASP A 70 4.57 4.67 -1.37
CA ASP A 70 5.86 4.99 -0.74
C ASP A 70 6.24 6.46 -0.95
N ASN A 71 6.13 6.95 -2.19
CA ASN A 71 6.42 8.34 -2.49
C ASN A 71 5.46 9.32 -1.81
N LEU A 72 4.20 8.93 -1.56
CA LEU A 72 3.22 9.74 -0.85
C LEU A 72 3.46 9.70 0.66
N GLU A 73 3.80 8.54 1.22
CA GLU A 73 4.17 8.39 2.63
C GLU A 73 5.41 9.23 2.96
N ASP A 74 6.47 9.17 2.14
CA ASP A 74 7.66 10.02 2.25
C ASP A 74 7.30 11.53 2.26
N GLN A 75 6.29 11.94 1.49
CA GLN A 75 5.80 13.32 1.46
C GLN A 75 4.96 13.65 2.71
N ALA A 76 4.10 12.73 3.15
CA ALA A 76 3.29 12.88 4.35
C ALA A 76 4.17 13.02 5.61
N ASP A 77 5.20 12.18 5.74
CA ASP A 77 6.20 12.25 6.82
C ASP A 77 6.90 13.62 6.86
N ALA A 78 7.25 14.15 5.69
CA ALA A 78 7.85 15.47 5.57
C ALA A 78 6.86 16.59 5.98
N GLU A 79 5.57 16.44 5.67
CA GLU A 79 4.51 17.35 6.08
C GLU A 79 4.27 17.29 7.60
N GLU A 80 4.21 16.11 8.19
CA GLU A 80 4.05 15.91 9.63
C GLU A 80 5.23 16.53 10.41
N GLY A 81 6.46 16.32 9.94
CA GLY A 81 7.66 16.94 10.51
C GLY A 81 7.67 18.48 10.44
N VAL A 82 6.91 19.07 9.51
CA VAL A 82 6.67 20.53 9.46
C VAL A 82 5.56 20.94 10.41
N LEU A 83 4.48 20.14 10.54
CA LEU A 83 3.36 20.41 11.44
C LEU A 83 3.72 20.27 12.94
N ALA A 84 4.73 19.46 13.27
CA ALA A 84 5.21 19.25 14.63
C ALA A 84 6.11 20.36 15.20
N GLN A 85 6.41 21.42 14.43
CA GLN A 85 7.26 22.57 14.82
C GLN A 85 6.45 23.80 15.26
#